data_AF-A0A3S1UJP8-F1
#
_entry.id   AF-A0A3S1UJP8-F1
#
_cell.length_a   1.000
_cell.length_b   1.000
_cell.length_c   1.000
_cell.angle_alpha   90.00
_cell.angle_beta   90.00
_cell.angle_gamma   90.00
#
_symmetry.space_group_name_H-M   'P 1'
#
loop_
_entity.id
_entity.type
_entity.pdbx_description
1 polymer ?
#
loop_
_entity_poly.entity_id
_entity_poly.type
_entity_poly.pdbx_seq_one_letter_code
_entity_poly.pdbx_strand_id
1 'polypeptide(L)'
;SSTVAQALTLEPDRMALFGYAHVPWFKKHQTMIDEAWLPGPAQRLAQSQLAACLMLNAGYEPVGFDHFAKPNDALAVAARTGCLRRNFQGYTEDRCETLIGLGPSSISQFRQGYVQNMPSNTEYGRMVSDGGLAAVRGIALSDDDRVRGWIIERLMCDFAFSAIELVERFGKAGQRLLLKASSTALHDPARLLELDGDRFVVPAESRPFVRSIAAKFDKYLETGKARHSVAV
;
A
#
# COMPACT_ATOMS: atom_id res chain seq x y z
N SER A 1 17.40 -2.42 -17.09
CA SER A 1 18.10 -1.13 -17.06
C SER A 1 17.70 -0.23 -18.23
N SER A 2 17.73 -0.69 -19.48
CA SER A 2 17.43 0.13 -20.68
C SER A 2 16.12 0.94 -20.60
N THR A 3 14.99 0.31 -20.24
CA THR A 3 13.70 1.00 -20.12
C THR A 3 13.68 2.09 -19.05
N VAL A 4 14.31 1.87 -17.89
CA VAL A 4 14.38 2.89 -16.82
C VAL A 4 15.23 4.07 -17.28
N ALA A 5 16.36 3.81 -17.96
CA ALA A 5 17.20 4.87 -18.52
C ALA A 5 16.42 5.72 -19.55
N GLN A 6 15.62 5.09 -20.41
CA GLN A 6 14.76 5.81 -21.36
C GLN A 6 13.63 6.58 -20.66
N ALA A 7 13.00 6.02 -19.63
CA ALA A 7 11.97 6.73 -18.88
C ALA A 7 12.52 7.98 -18.19
N LEU A 8 13.75 7.91 -17.66
CA LEU A 8 14.44 9.04 -17.03
C LEU A 8 14.70 10.20 -18.01
N THR A 9 14.85 9.95 -19.32
CA THR A 9 15.03 11.03 -20.31
C THR A 9 13.75 11.85 -20.53
N LEU A 10 12.61 11.39 -20.02
CA LEU A 10 11.35 12.15 -20.05
C LEU A 10 11.21 13.12 -18.86
N GLU A 11 12.18 13.10 -17.94
CA GLU A 11 12.23 13.95 -16.74
C GLU A 11 10.94 14.00 -15.89
N PRO A 12 10.27 12.85 -15.64
CA PRO A 12 9.00 12.85 -14.92
C PRO A 12 9.15 13.38 -13.50
N ASP A 13 8.13 14.04 -12.95
CA ASP A 13 8.18 14.48 -11.55
C ASP A 13 8.05 13.30 -10.56
N ARG A 14 7.35 12.25 -10.98
CA ARG A 14 7.07 11.04 -10.21
C ARG A 14 7.21 9.79 -11.08
N MET A 15 7.70 8.71 -10.50
CA MET A 15 7.72 7.39 -11.12
C MET A 15 7.11 6.37 -10.16
N ALA A 16 6.26 5.50 -10.69
CA ALA A 16 5.69 4.38 -9.96
C ALA A 16 6.20 3.07 -10.57
N LEU A 17 6.81 2.22 -9.76
CA LEU A 17 7.44 0.97 -10.18
C LEU A 17 6.64 -0.22 -9.65
N PHE A 18 5.70 -0.70 -10.46
CA PHE A 18 4.86 -1.82 -10.07
C PHE A 18 5.42 -3.16 -10.52
N GLY A 19 5.35 -4.13 -9.61
CA GLY A 19 5.48 -5.53 -9.98
C GLY A 19 4.26 -5.99 -10.78
N TYR A 20 4.47 -6.65 -11.92
CA TYR A 20 3.38 -7.23 -12.71
C TYR A 20 2.61 -8.29 -11.89
N ALA A 21 1.30 -8.11 -11.79
CA ALA A 21 0.39 -9.05 -11.15
C ALA A 21 -0.24 -9.96 -12.19
N HIS A 22 0.22 -11.21 -12.24
CA HIS A 22 -0.31 -12.24 -13.13
C HIS A 22 -1.47 -12.99 -12.46
N VAL A 23 -2.67 -12.80 -12.97
CA VAL A 23 -3.97 -13.30 -12.49
C VAL A 23 -4.87 -13.76 -13.64
N PRO A 24 -4.43 -14.70 -14.50
CA PRO A 24 -5.18 -15.11 -15.70
C PRO A 24 -6.58 -15.66 -15.42
N TRP A 25 -6.81 -16.21 -14.21
CA TRP A 25 -8.13 -16.65 -13.75
C TRP A 25 -9.13 -15.51 -13.57
N PHE A 26 -8.65 -14.28 -13.36
CA PHE A 26 -9.46 -13.08 -13.18
C PHE A 26 -9.41 -12.16 -14.40
N LYS A 27 -8.23 -12.01 -15.02
CA LYS A 27 -8.00 -11.22 -16.23
C LYS A 27 -7.67 -12.15 -17.39
N LYS A 28 -8.69 -12.68 -18.06
CA LYS A 28 -8.55 -13.67 -19.15
C LYS A 28 -7.55 -13.28 -20.24
N HIS A 29 -7.42 -12.00 -20.58
CA HIS A 29 -6.43 -11.57 -21.58
C HIS A 29 -4.99 -11.89 -21.20
N GLN A 30 -4.68 -12.09 -19.91
CA GLN A 30 -3.35 -12.47 -19.46
C GLN A 30 -2.99 -13.92 -19.82
N THR A 31 -3.95 -14.78 -20.21
CA THR A 31 -3.64 -16.15 -20.71
C THR A 31 -2.87 -16.14 -22.02
N MET A 32 -2.74 -14.99 -22.69
CA MET A 32 -1.95 -14.83 -23.90
C MET A 32 -0.44 -14.68 -23.62
N ILE A 33 -0.05 -14.50 -22.36
CA ILE A 33 1.36 -14.42 -21.96
C ILE A 33 1.83 -15.83 -21.61
N ASP A 34 2.91 -16.27 -22.25
CA ASP A 34 3.59 -17.51 -21.87
C ASP A 34 4.21 -17.34 -20.47
N GLU A 35 3.77 -18.16 -19.52
CA GLU A 35 4.27 -18.12 -18.14
C GLU A 35 5.78 -18.39 -18.06
N ALA A 36 6.34 -19.14 -19.02
CA ALA A 36 7.78 -19.40 -19.10
C ALA A 36 8.60 -18.13 -19.37
N TRP A 37 7.98 -17.06 -19.87
CA TRP A 37 8.64 -15.77 -20.10
C TRP A 37 8.61 -14.86 -18.87
N LEU A 38 7.80 -15.19 -17.86
CA LEU A 38 7.65 -14.37 -16.67
C LEU A 38 8.86 -14.58 -15.74
N PRO A 39 9.45 -13.48 -15.23
CA PRO A 39 10.56 -13.59 -14.29
C PRO A 39 10.11 -14.23 -12.97
N GLY A 40 10.94 -15.13 -12.44
CA GLY A 40 10.74 -15.71 -11.13
C GLY A 40 10.94 -14.68 -9.99
N PRO A 41 10.62 -15.03 -8.73
CA PRO A 41 10.68 -14.08 -7.60
C PRO A 41 12.03 -13.39 -7.40
N ALA A 42 13.14 -14.14 -7.49
CA ALA A 42 14.49 -13.58 -7.34
C ALA A 42 14.84 -12.59 -8.47
N GLN A 43 14.44 -12.90 -9.71
CA GLN A 43 14.65 -12.02 -10.86
C GLN A 43 13.83 -10.74 -10.75
N ARG A 44 12.59 -10.84 -10.28
CA ARG A 44 11.72 -9.68 -10.03
C ARG A 44 12.29 -8.77 -8.94
N LEU A 45 12.80 -9.34 -7.85
CA LEU A 45 13.46 -8.57 -6.79
C LEU A 45 14.70 -7.85 -7.34
N ALA A 46 15.55 -8.56 -8.09
CA ALA A 46 16.74 -7.97 -8.70
C ALA A 46 16.38 -6.84 -9.69
N GLN A 47 15.33 -7.01 -10.49
CA GLN A 47 14.81 -5.96 -11.38
C GLN A 47 14.33 -4.73 -10.60
N SER A 48 13.58 -4.94 -9.52
CA SER A 48 13.08 -3.86 -8.67
C SER A 48 14.21 -3.08 -8.02
N GLN A 49 15.21 -3.78 -7.48
CA GLN A 49 16.38 -3.17 -6.83
C GLN A 49 17.23 -2.38 -7.84
N LEU A 50 17.45 -2.94 -9.03
CA LEU A 50 18.19 -2.26 -10.09
C LEU A 50 17.46 -0.99 -10.54
N ALA A 51 16.14 -1.07 -10.74
CA ALA A 51 15.34 0.09 -11.12
C ALA A 51 15.38 1.17 -10.02
N ALA A 52 15.17 0.80 -8.76
CA ALA A 52 15.27 1.73 -7.63
C ALA A 52 16.65 2.42 -7.58
N CYS A 53 17.74 1.66 -7.71
CA CYS A 53 19.09 2.20 -7.73
C CYS A 53 19.30 3.23 -8.86
N LEU A 54 18.80 2.95 -10.06
CA LEU A 54 18.88 3.90 -11.18
C LEU A 54 18.10 5.19 -10.92
N MET A 55 16.92 5.10 -10.29
CA MET A 55 16.10 6.28 -9.95
C MET A 55 16.77 7.11 -8.85
N LEU A 56 17.33 6.46 -7.82
CA LEU A 56 18.11 7.14 -6.76
C LEU A 56 19.34 7.86 -7.32
N ASN A 57 20.09 7.20 -8.21
CA ASN A 57 21.25 7.80 -8.87
C ASN A 57 20.87 8.99 -9.78
N ALA A 58 19.63 9.02 -10.25
CA ALA A 58 19.08 10.14 -11.01
C ALA A 58 18.50 11.27 -10.12
N GLY A 59 18.64 11.17 -8.79
CA GLY A 59 18.23 12.21 -7.85
C GLY A 59 16.79 12.14 -7.38
N TYR A 60 16.07 11.04 -7.66
CA TYR A 60 14.74 10.82 -7.11
C TYR A 60 14.83 10.29 -5.68
N GLU A 61 13.82 10.59 -4.88
CA GLU A 61 13.65 10.07 -3.53
C GLU A 61 12.55 9.01 -3.47
N PRO A 62 12.68 7.98 -2.62
CA PRO A 62 11.64 6.99 -2.44
C PRO A 62 10.43 7.59 -1.71
N VAL A 63 9.24 7.27 -2.21
CA VAL A 63 7.94 7.57 -1.62
C VAL A 63 7.28 6.25 -1.27
N GLY A 64 7.31 5.89 0.00
CA GLY A 64 6.90 4.56 0.45
C GLY A 64 7.69 3.44 -0.23
N PHE A 65 7.03 2.37 -0.69
CA PHE A 65 7.73 1.15 -1.14
C PHE A 65 7.92 1.00 -2.66
N ASP A 66 7.10 1.64 -3.50
CA ASP A 66 7.12 1.47 -4.96
C ASP A 66 7.04 2.78 -5.77
N HIS A 67 7.08 3.94 -5.12
CA HIS A 67 7.07 5.23 -5.79
C HIS A 67 8.38 5.99 -5.57
N PHE A 68 8.68 6.86 -6.52
CA PHE A 68 9.85 7.74 -6.52
C PHE A 68 9.40 9.12 -6.98
N ALA A 69 9.93 10.19 -6.38
CA ALA A 69 9.57 11.56 -6.75
C ALA A 69 10.80 12.48 -6.65
N LYS A 70 10.77 13.59 -7.38
CA LYS A 70 11.82 14.63 -7.23
C LYS A 70 11.83 15.18 -5.79
N PRO A 71 12.99 15.65 -5.27
CA PRO A 71 13.12 16.09 -3.87
C PRO A 71 12.13 17.17 -3.41
N ASN A 72 11.71 18.04 -4.33
CA ASN A 72 10.78 19.15 -4.10
C ASN A 72 9.31 18.77 -4.32
N ASP A 73 9.02 17.54 -4.75
CA ASP A 73 7.65 17.06 -4.91
C ASP A 73 6.97 16.93 -3.54
N ALA A 74 5.68 17.27 -3.48
CA ALA A 74 4.88 17.21 -2.25
C ALA A 74 4.92 15.82 -1.57
N LEU A 75 4.97 14.73 -2.34
CA LEU A 75 5.04 13.37 -1.79
C LEU A 75 6.41 13.06 -1.17
N ALA A 76 7.50 13.53 -1.79
CA ALA A 76 8.84 13.37 -1.22
C ALA A 76 8.95 14.16 0.09
N VAL A 77 8.44 15.40 0.12
CA VAL A 77 8.36 16.20 1.35
C VAL A 77 7.51 15.51 2.41
N ALA A 78 6.34 14.97 2.04
CA ALA A 78 5.46 14.26 2.96
C ALA A 78 6.11 12.98 3.52
N ALA A 79 6.85 12.24 2.70
CA ALA A 79 7.61 11.06 3.13
C ALA A 79 8.70 11.43 4.15
N ARG A 80 9.50 12.47 3.88
CA ARG A 80 10.55 12.94 4.80
C ARG A 80 10.00 13.47 6.12
N THR A 81 8.80 14.05 6.10
CA THR A 81 8.17 14.68 7.27
C THR A 81 7.21 13.75 8.03
N GLY A 82 7.10 12.47 7.64
CA GLY A 82 6.20 11.50 8.28
C GLY A 82 4.70 11.83 8.09
N CYS A 83 4.39 12.62 7.07
CA CYS A 83 3.05 13.11 6.78
C CYS A 83 2.42 12.41 5.56
N LEU A 84 3.13 11.45 4.97
CA LEU A 84 2.66 10.64 3.87
C LEU A 84 1.46 9.79 4.31
N ARG A 85 0.45 9.73 3.44
CA ARG A 85 -0.74 8.91 3.59
C ARG A 85 -0.88 8.00 2.38
N ARG A 86 -1.74 6.99 2.51
CA ARG A 86 -2.06 6.10 1.39
C ARG A 86 -3.55 5.83 1.35
N ASN A 87 -4.16 6.10 0.20
CA ASN A 87 -5.56 5.79 -0.08
C ASN A 87 -5.67 4.80 -1.26
N PHE A 88 -6.87 4.64 -1.83
CA PHE A 88 -7.11 3.71 -2.94
C PHE A 88 -6.36 4.09 -4.23
N GLN A 89 -6.06 5.37 -4.44
CA GLN A 89 -5.34 5.86 -5.64
C GLN A 89 -3.82 5.72 -5.52
N GLY A 90 -3.28 5.63 -4.30
CA GLY A 90 -1.84 5.54 -4.06
C GLY A 90 -1.40 6.42 -2.88
N TYR A 91 -0.16 6.88 -2.95
CA TYR A 91 0.41 7.80 -1.97
C TYR A 91 -0.14 9.21 -2.15
N THR A 92 -0.37 9.89 -1.03
CA THR A 92 -0.91 11.25 -1.00
C THR A 92 -0.41 12.01 0.22
N GLU A 93 -0.29 13.32 0.08
CA GLU A 93 -0.10 14.30 1.15
C GLU A 93 -1.43 14.79 1.74
N ASP A 94 -2.57 14.41 1.14
CA ASP A 94 -3.90 14.76 1.61
C ASP A 94 -4.19 14.13 2.98
N ARG A 95 -4.70 14.95 3.89
CA ARG A 95 -5.05 14.58 5.26
C ARG A 95 -6.56 14.37 5.45
N CYS A 96 -7.35 14.53 4.40
CA CYS A 96 -8.78 14.31 4.45
C CYS A 96 -9.08 12.84 4.80
N GLU A 97 -9.81 12.65 5.90
CA GLU A 97 -10.25 11.33 6.34
C GLU A 97 -11.49 10.85 5.58
N THR A 98 -12.07 11.71 4.75
CA THR A 98 -13.20 11.41 3.88
C THR A 98 -12.81 11.65 2.43
N LEU A 99 -12.96 10.60 1.62
CA LEU A 99 -12.77 10.61 0.18
C LEU A 99 -14.08 10.18 -0.46
N ILE A 100 -14.66 11.03 -1.32
CA ILE A 100 -15.89 10.71 -2.05
C ILE A 100 -15.50 10.33 -3.47
N GLY A 101 -15.65 9.05 -3.80
CA GLY A 101 -15.41 8.52 -5.13
C GLY A 101 -16.62 8.73 -6.05
N LEU A 102 -16.43 9.47 -7.14
CA LEU A 102 -17.46 9.68 -8.17
C LEU A 102 -17.18 8.80 -9.39
N GLY A 103 -18.23 8.35 -10.06
CA GLY A 103 -18.14 7.49 -11.24
C GLY A 103 -18.29 5.98 -10.94
N PRO A 104 -18.39 5.18 -12.02
CA PRO A 104 -18.49 3.72 -11.92
C PRO A 104 -17.28 3.13 -11.21
N SER A 105 -17.50 2.10 -10.40
CA SER A 105 -16.48 1.36 -9.62
C SER A 105 -15.72 2.14 -8.54
N SER A 106 -15.88 3.46 -8.46
CA SER A 106 -15.19 4.32 -7.50
C SER A 106 -15.45 3.90 -6.06
N ILE A 107 -14.41 4.01 -5.25
CA ILE A 107 -14.46 3.68 -3.82
C ILE A 107 -14.38 4.98 -3.04
N SER A 108 -15.35 5.15 -2.14
CA SER A 108 -15.34 6.20 -1.13
C SER A 108 -14.79 5.64 0.18
N GLN A 109 -14.09 6.49 0.91
CA GLN A 109 -13.60 6.23 2.26
C GLN A 109 -14.23 7.22 3.22
N PHE A 110 -14.75 6.72 4.33
CA PHE A 110 -15.26 7.49 5.45
C PHE A 110 -14.63 6.98 6.75
N ARG A 111 -14.79 7.72 7.85
CA ARG A 111 -14.36 7.27 9.19
C ARG A 111 -14.98 5.93 9.60
N GLN A 112 -16.18 5.66 9.12
CA GLN A 112 -16.95 4.44 9.40
C GLN A 112 -16.55 3.28 8.50
N GLY A 113 -15.89 3.53 7.36
CA GLY A 113 -15.42 2.50 6.46
C GLY A 113 -15.55 2.84 4.99
N TYR A 114 -15.65 1.82 4.15
CA TYR A 114 -15.56 1.96 2.70
C TYR A 114 -16.89 1.65 2.01
N VAL A 115 -17.15 2.35 0.91
CA VAL A 115 -18.32 2.13 0.06
C VAL A 115 -17.86 2.14 -1.40
N GLN A 116 -18.36 1.21 -2.20
CA GLN A 116 -18.07 1.15 -3.63
C GLN A 116 -19.32 1.42 -4.46
N ASN A 117 -19.17 2.27 -5.47
CA ASN A 117 -20.19 2.52 -6.49
C ASN A 117 -20.35 1.33 -7.45
N MET A 118 -21.50 1.26 -8.11
CA MET A 118 -21.79 0.28 -9.16
C MET A 118 -20.65 0.21 -10.19
N PRO A 119 -19.99 -0.95 -10.37
CA PRO A 119 -18.88 -1.07 -11.33
C PRO A 119 -19.31 -1.04 -12.80
N SER A 120 -20.54 -1.45 -13.10
CA SER A 120 -21.07 -1.40 -14.47
C SER A 120 -21.38 0.05 -14.85
N ASN A 121 -20.79 0.54 -15.94
CA ASN A 121 -21.05 1.91 -16.43
C ASN A 121 -22.55 2.14 -16.71
N THR A 122 -23.21 1.17 -17.34
CA THR A 122 -24.64 1.27 -17.70
C THR A 122 -25.52 1.33 -16.46
N GLU A 123 -25.32 0.42 -15.50
CA GLU A 123 -26.13 0.42 -14.26
C GLU A 123 -25.81 1.62 -13.38
N TYR A 124 -24.55 2.05 -13.29
CA TYR A 124 -24.18 3.27 -12.60
C TYR A 124 -24.92 4.49 -13.16
N GLY A 125 -24.92 4.64 -14.50
CA GLY A 125 -25.63 5.73 -15.18
C GLY A 125 -27.13 5.71 -14.90
N ARG A 126 -27.75 4.53 -14.90
CA ARG A 126 -29.17 4.36 -14.56
C ARG A 126 -29.45 4.78 -13.12
N MET A 127 -28.71 4.24 -12.15
CA MET A 127 -28.89 4.54 -10.72
C MET A 127 -28.77 6.04 -10.40
N VAL A 128 -27.82 6.73 -11.04
CA VAL A 128 -27.64 8.17 -10.87
C VAL A 128 -28.77 8.97 -11.54
N SER A 129 -29.19 8.58 -12.75
CA SER A 129 -30.27 9.26 -13.48
C SER A 129 -31.62 9.16 -12.77
N ASP A 130 -31.86 8.06 -12.04
CA ASP A 130 -33.05 7.85 -11.21
C ASP A 130 -33.02 8.68 -9.89
N GLY A 131 -31.98 9.50 -9.67
CA GLY A 131 -31.80 10.35 -8.48
C GLY A 131 -31.36 9.58 -7.22
N GLY A 132 -30.95 8.31 -7.37
CA GLY A 132 -30.54 7.44 -6.27
C GLY A 132 -29.05 7.50 -5.94
N LEU A 133 -28.66 6.80 -4.87
CA LEU A 133 -27.26 6.54 -4.56
C LEU A 133 -26.74 5.38 -5.40
N ALA A 134 -25.58 5.56 -6.04
CA ALA A 134 -24.94 4.52 -6.85
C ALA A 134 -24.11 3.52 -6.03
N ALA A 135 -24.17 3.57 -4.70
CA ALA A 135 -23.45 2.68 -3.79
C ALA A 135 -24.06 1.27 -3.80
N VAL A 136 -23.25 0.23 -4.00
CA VAL A 136 -23.73 -1.16 -4.14
C VAL A 136 -23.17 -2.12 -3.10
N ARG A 137 -22.05 -1.77 -2.46
CA ARG A 137 -21.45 -2.56 -1.38
C ARG A 137 -20.55 -1.69 -0.52
N GLY A 138 -20.33 -2.12 0.72
CA GLY A 138 -19.41 -1.45 1.62
C GLY A 138 -19.00 -2.34 2.78
N ILE A 139 -18.04 -1.87 3.56
CA ILE A 139 -17.60 -2.50 4.81
C ILE A 139 -17.50 -1.44 5.88
N ALA A 140 -18.16 -1.68 7.02
CA ALA A 140 -17.99 -0.88 8.21
C ALA A 140 -16.75 -1.36 8.96
N LEU A 141 -15.88 -0.43 9.35
CA LEU A 141 -14.66 -0.71 10.10
C LEU A 141 -14.99 -0.80 11.58
N SER A 142 -14.60 -1.92 12.20
CA SER A 142 -14.52 -2.04 13.65
C SER A 142 -13.35 -1.24 14.20
N ASP A 143 -13.32 -1.04 15.52
CA ASP A 143 -12.17 -0.40 16.17
C ASP A 143 -10.87 -1.21 16.02
N ASP A 144 -10.97 -2.55 15.92
CA ASP A 144 -9.82 -3.42 15.61
C ASP A 144 -9.33 -3.18 14.17
N ASP A 145 -10.24 -2.98 13.21
CA ASP A 145 -9.85 -2.69 11.82
C ASP A 145 -9.15 -1.33 11.70
N ARG A 146 -9.61 -0.32 12.45
CA ARG A 146 -9.02 1.02 12.44
C ARG A 146 -7.58 1.01 12.96
N VAL A 147 -7.32 0.35 14.07
CA VAL A 147 -5.96 0.28 14.64
C VAL A 147 -5.01 -0.52 13.73
N ARG A 148 -5.49 -1.63 13.14
CA ARG A 148 -4.70 -2.41 12.16
C ARG A 148 -4.41 -1.60 10.91
N GLY A 149 -5.44 -0.94 10.37
CA GLY A 149 -5.32 -0.08 9.19
C GLY A 149 -4.30 1.03 9.40
N TRP A 150 -4.28 1.65 10.58
CA TRP A 150 -3.28 2.65 10.92
C TRP A 150 -1.85 2.07 10.95
N ILE A 151 -1.62 0.93 11.63
CA ILE A 151 -0.30 0.28 11.64
C ILE A 151 0.16 -0.06 10.23
N ILE A 152 -0.71 -0.68 9.43
CA ILE A 152 -0.43 -1.05 8.04
C ILE A 152 -0.09 0.19 7.22
N GLU A 153 -0.88 1.26 7.33
CA GLU A 153 -0.60 2.50 6.61
C GLU A 153 0.75 3.11 7.00
N ARG A 154 1.07 3.18 8.30
CA ARG A 154 2.37 3.68 8.79
C ARG A 154 3.54 2.83 8.31
N LEU A 155 3.43 1.50 8.35
CA LEU A 155 4.46 0.62 7.80
C LEU A 155 4.65 0.85 6.29
N MET A 156 3.57 0.97 5.54
CA MET A 156 3.61 1.14 4.08
C MET A 156 4.05 2.53 3.61
N CYS A 157 3.95 3.56 4.46
CA CYS A 157 4.35 4.93 4.15
C CYS A 157 5.73 5.27 4.72
N ASP A 158 5.92 4.99 6.01
CA ASP A 158 7.02 5.51 6.81
C ASP A 158 8.03 4.41 7.19
N PHE A 159 7.75 3.15 6.84
CA PHE A 159 8.50 1.97 7.29
C PHE A 159 8.62 1.85 8.81
N ALA A 160 7.76 2.54 9.56
CA ALA A 160 7.80 2.56 11.01
C ALA A 160 6.49 3.08 11.61
N PHE A 161 6.22 2.75 12.88
CA PHE A 161 5.13 3.35 13.66
C PHE A 161 5.53 3.52 15.13
N SER A 162 5.00 4.55 15.81
CA SER A 162 5.27 4.79 17.24
C SER A 162 4.38 3.92 18.13
N ALA A 163 4.99 3.31 19.14
CA ALA A 163 4.32 2.56 20.20
C ALA A 163 3.47 3.48 21.09
N ILE A 164 3.95 4.69 21.36
CA ILE A 164 3.25 5.69 22.17
C ILE A 164 2.00 6.15 21.42
N GLU A 165 2.17 6.59 20.17
CA GLU A 165 1.05 7.07 19.34
C GLU A 165 -0.02 5.99 19.14
N LEU A 166 0.39 4.72 18.97
CA LEU A 166 -0.52 3.59 18.86
C LEU A 166 -1.43 3.46 20.10
N VAL A 167 -0.87 3.59 21.30
CA VAL A 167 -1.63 3.48 22.55
C VAL A 167 -2.46 4.74 22.81
N GLU A 168 -1.92 5.92 22.57
CA GLU A 168 -2.62 7.19 22.77
C GLU A 168 -3.84 7.31 21.85
N ARG A 169 -3.71 6.90 20.58
CA ARG A 169 -4.82 6.98 19.60
C ARG A 169 -5.90 5.92 19.82
N PHE A 170 -5.51 4.70 20.20
CA PHE A 170 -6.41 3.53 20.14
C PHE A 170 -6.66 2.83 21.49
N GLY A 171 -6.09 3.36 22.58
CA GLY A 171 -6.30 2.86 23.94
C GLY A 171 -6.03 1.36 24.07
N LYS A 172 -7.01 0.61 24.61
CA LYS A 172 -6.90 -0.85 24.81
C LYS A 172 -6.64 -1.63 23.51
N ALA A 173 -7.17 -1.18 22.38
CA ALA A 173 -6.93 -1.81 21.09
C ALA A 173 -5.48 -1.60 20.64
N GLY A 174 -4.94 -0.40 20.87
CA GLY A 174 -3.52 -0.07 20.67
C GLY A 174 -2.60 -0.93 21.53
N GLN A 175 -2.88 -1.06 22.83
CA GLN A 175 -2.11 -1.92 23.75
C GLN A 175 -2.06 -3.38 23.29
N ARG A 176 -3.17 -3.93 22.81
CA ARG A 176 -3.22 -5.29 22.27
C ARG A 176 -2.29 -5.47 21.06
N LEU A 177 -2.30 -4.52 20.11
CA LEU A 177 -1.43 -4.61 18.94
C LEU A 177 0.01 -4.25 19.24
N LEU A 178 0.28 -3.44 20.25
CA LEU A 178 1.61 -3.20 20.78
C LEU A 178 2.25 -4.52 21.24
N LEU A 179 1.54 -5.33 22.03
CA LEU A 179 2.04 -6.65 22.45
C LEU A 179 2.34 -7.56 21.26
N LYS A 180 1.48 -7.56 20.22
CA LYS A 180 1.71 -8.31 18.99
C LYS A 180 2.95 -7.81 18.24
N ALA A 181 3.14 -6.50 18.14
CA ALA A 181 4.31 -5.88 17.52
C ALA A 181 5.60 -6.24 18.26
N SER A 182 5.61 -6.12 19.60
CA SER A 182 6.74 -6.52 20.45
C SER A 182 7.09 -8.00 20.28
N SER A 183 6.09 -8.87 20.29
CA SER A 183 6.30 -10.31 20.05
C SER A 183 6.89 -10.57 18.66
N THR A 184 6.40 -9.87 17.64
CA THR A 184 6.95 -9.97 16.27
C THR A 184 8.40 -9.50 16.22
N ALA A 185 8.74 -8.39 16.85
CA ALA A 185 10.09 -7.85 16.85
C ALA A 185 11.10 -8.72 17.62
N LEU A 186 10.67 -9.38 18.70
CA LEU A 186 11.53 -10.22 19.53
C LEU A 186 11.79 -11.61 18.95
N HIS A 187 10.81 -12.18 18.24
CA HIS A 187 10.84 -13.59 17.85
C HIS A 187 11.02 -13.83 16.36
N ASP A 188 11.06 -12.79 15.52
CA ASP A 188 11.30 -12.95 14.09
C ASP A 188 12.80 -13.16 13.81
N PRO A 189 13.24 -14.36 13.42
CA PRO A 189 14.66 -14.63 13.14
C PRO A 189 15.18 -13.82 11.96
N ALA A 190 14.30 -13.35 11.07
CA ALA A 190 14.65 -12.53 9.92
C ALA A 190 14.73 -11.03 10.27
N ARG A 191 14.47 -10.63 11.53
CA ARG A 191 14.51 -9.23 12.01
C ARG A 191 13.77 -8.25 11.09
N LEU A 192 12.61 -8.67 10.61
CA LEU A 192 11.83 -7.87 9.67
C LEU A 192 11.19 -6.63 10.32
N LEU A 193 11.14 -6.59 11.65
CA LEU A 193 10.66 -5.47 12.45
C LEU A 193 11.51 -5.40 13.71
N GLU A 194 12.02 -4.21 14.04
CA GLU A 194 12.84 -3.97 15.23
C GLU A 194 12.21 -2.87 16.08
N LEU A 195 12.49 -2.88 17.39
CA LEU A 195 12.11 -1.79 18.29
C LEU A 195 13.32 -0.87 18.48
N ASP A 196 13.21 0.37 17.99
CA ASP A 196 14.19 1.44 18.14
C ASP A 196 13.57 2.58 18.95
N GLY A 197 14.02 2.72 20.21
CA GLY A 197 13.39 3.64 21.18
C GLY A 197 11.91 3.30 21.39
N ASP A 198 11.02 4.22 21.01
CA ASP A 198 9.57 4.06 21.08
C ASP A 198 8.94 3.62 19.75
N ARG A 199 9.74 3.33 18.71
CA ARG A 199 9.24 3.05 17.36
C ARG A 199 9.52 1.62 16.95
N PHE A 200 8.53 1.00 16.32
CA PHE A 200 8.75 -0.20 15.52
C PHE A 200 9.20 0.20 14.13
N VAL A 201 10.35 -0.27 13.68
CA VAL A 201 11.01 0.12 12.44
C VAL A 201 11.26 -1.11 11.58
N VAL A 202 11.00 -1.01 10.28
CA VAL A 202 11.43 -1.99 9.28
C VAL A 202 12.85 -1.63 8.84
N PRO A 203 13.85 -2.48 9.12
CA PRO A 203 15.24 -2.23 8.71
C PRO A 203 15.33 -2.02 7.19
N ALA A 204 16.34 -1.26 6.75
CA ALA A 204 16.47 -0.85 5.34
C ALA A 204 16.51 -2.04 4.38
N GLU A 205 17.23 -3.09 4.76
CA GLU A 205 17.33 -4.38 4.07
C GLU A 205 16.00 -5.15 3.98
N SER A 206 15.09 -4.88 4.92
CA SER A 206 13.79 -5.55 5.04
C SER A 206 12.64 -4.78 4.38
N ARG A 207 12.87 -3.52 3.98
CA ARG A 207 11.84 -2.68 3.31
C ARG A 207 11.22 -3.28 2.05
N PRO A 208 11.96 -4.04 1.20
CA PRO A 208 11.33 -4.76 0.09
C PRO A 208 10.22 -5.73 0.52
N PHE A 209 10.25 -6.21 1.77
CA PHE A 209 9.26 -7.13 2.33
C PHE A 209 8.19 -6.44 3.19
N VAL A 210 8.08 -5.10 3.13
CA VAL A 210 7.13 -4.33 3.96
C VAL A 210 5.69 -4.81 3.84
N ARG A 211 5.27 -5.26 2.65
CA ARG A 211 3.93 -5.84 2.44
C ARG A 211 3.73 -7.10 3.30
N SER A 212 4.72 -7.99 3.33
CA SER A 212 4.70 -9.21 4.15
C SER A 212 4.71 -8.90 5.65
N ILE A 213 5.39 -7.82 6.05
CA ILE A 213 5.42 -7.36 7.43
C ILE A 213 4.06 -6.77 7.84
N ALA A 214 3.49 -5.90 7.01
CA ALA A 214 2.17 -5.32 7.21
C ALA A 214 1.08 -6.40 7.25
N ALA A 215 1.21 -7.44 6.42
CA ALA A 215 0.32 -8.59 6.37
C ALA A 215 0.22 -9.33 7.72
N LYS A 216 1.28 -9.32 8.56
CA LYS A 216 1.22 -9.87 9.92
C LYS A 216 0.20 -9.16 10.81
N PHE A 217 -0.15 -7.91 10.50
CA PHE A 217 -1.16 -7.13 11.23
C PHE A 217 -2.57 -7.25 10.64
N ASP A 218 -2.72 -7.88 9.47
CA ASP A 218 -4.01 -8.14 8.84
C ASP A 218 -4.68 -9.37 9.47
N LYS A 219 -5.89 -9.18 10.01
CA LYS A 219 -6.69 -10.26 10.60
C LYS A 219 -7.39 -11.13 9.54
N TYR A 220 -7.67 -10.56 8.37
CA TYR A 220 -8.45 -11.21 7.32
C TYR A 220 -7.59 -12.10 6.42
N LEU A 221 -6.26 -11.95 6.46
CA LEU A 221 -5.34 -12.73 5.64
C LEU A 221 -5.37 -14.24 6.00
N GLU A 222 -5.40 -14.58 7.28
CA GLU A 222 -5.44 -15.99 7.74
C GLU A 222 -6.81 -16.65 7.50
N THR A 223 -7.88 -15.84 7.37
CA THR A 223 -9.27 -16.31 7.26
C THR A 223 -9.82 -16.23 5.84
N GLY A 224 -9.07 -15.60 4.91
CA GLY A 224 -9.49 -15.36 3.53
C GLY A 224 -9.39 -16.59 2.65
N LYS A 225 -10.50 -16.97 2.00
CA LYS A 225 -10.53 -17.97 0.91
C LYS A 225 -10.10 -17.38 -0.45
N ALA A 226 -9.66 -16.13 -0.51
CA ALA A 226 -9.39 -15.43 -1.76
C ALA A 226 -8.01 -15.79 -2.33
N ARG A 227 -7.94 -16.12 -3.62
CA ARG A 227 -6.67 -16.24 -4.34
C ARG A 227 -6.06 -14.84 -4.51
N HIS A 228 -5.01 -14.54 -3.76
CA HIS A 228 -4.25 -13.30 -3.90
C HIS A 228 -3.22 -13.43 -5.03
N SER A 229 -3.01 -12.34 -5.78
CA SER A 229 -1.86 -12.28 -6.69
C SER A 229 -0.58 -12.22 -5.87
N VAL A 230 0.37 -13.11 -6.14
CA VAL A 230 1.75 -12.96 -5.63
C VAL A 230 2.46 -11.93 -6.53
N ALA A 231 2.09 -10.66 -6.35
CA ALA A 231 2.90 -9.57 -6.84
C ALA A 231 3.99 -9.38 -5.78
N VAL A 232 5.19 -9.90 -6.09
CA VAL A 232 6.43 -9.73 -5.29
C VAL A 232 6.44 -8.34 -4.64
#